data_AF-A0AAE5CNB7-F1
#
_entry.id   AF-A0AAE5CNB7-F1
#
_cell.length_a   1.000
_cell.length_b   1.000
_cell.length_c   1.000
_cell.angle_alpha   90.00
_cell.angle_beta   90.00
_cell.angle_gamma   90.00
#
_symmetry.space_group_name_H-M   'P 1'
#
loop_
_entity.id
_entity.type
_entity.pdbx_description
1 polymer ?
#
loop_
_entity_poly.entity_id
_entity_poly.type
_entity_poly.pdbx_seq_one_letter_code
_entity_poly.pdbx_strand_id
1 'polypeptide(L)'
;MAESYIAIATFIQQGPAMLRINLGQGAEASFMVAKVSPPSPLGPGSPYSSFALAGPFGSSLYLDEEQISHIQPEGPQEGTRLHITLDNGMSLLLTRAPDC
;
A
#
# COMPACT_ATOMS: atom_id res chain seq x y z
N MET A 1 7.88 12.35 9.12
CA MET A 1 6.89 11.58 8.35
C MET A 1 7.61 10.37 7.81
N ALA A 2 6.99 9.20 7.86
CA ALA A 2 7.66 7.98 7.49
C ALA A 2 7.83 7.80 6.00
N GLU A 3 9.01 7.29 5.63
CA GLU A 3 9.43 7.05 4.26
C GLU A 3 8.47 6.09 3.55
N SER A 4 7.94 5.09 4.27
CA SER A 4 6.99 4.11 3.76
C SER A 4 5.68 4.75 3.27
N TYR A 5 5.09 5.64 4.07
CA TYR A 5 3.89 6.37 3.68
C TYR A 5 4.16 7.26 2.48
N ILE A 6 5.30 7.98 2.47
CA ILE A 6 5.64 8.90 1.37
C ILE A 6 5.73 8.13 0.05
N ALA A 7 6.43 6.99 0.03
CA ALA A 7 6.57 6.16 -1.17
C ALA A 7 5.21 5.71 -1.73
N ILE A 8 4.33 5.20 -0.86
CA ILE A 8 3.01 4.70 -1.27
C ILE A 8 2.07 5.84 -1.68
N ALA A 9 2.08 6.95 -0.93
CA ALA A 9 1.29 8.14 -1.24
C ALA A 9 1.72 8.75 -2.59
N THR A 10 3.02 8.91 -2.82
CA THR A 10 3.56 9.38 -4.11
C THR A 10 3.17 8.44 -5.24
N PHE A 11 3.15 7.13 -5.01
CA PHE A 11 2.73 6.17 -6.02
C PHE A 11 1.23 6.31 -6.39
N ILE A 12 0.35 6.51 -5.41
CA ILE A 12 -1.10 6.65 -5.66
C ILE A 12 -1.47 8.05 -6.17
N GLN A 13 -0.70 9.10 -5.85
CA GLN A 13 -0.91 10.45 -6.39
C GLN A 13 -0.77 10.53 -7.92
N GLN A 14 -0.01 9.62 -8.52
CA GLN A 14 0.18 9.55 -9.96
C GLN A 14 -0.99 8.83 -10.68
N GLY A 15 -1.89 8.20 -9.93
CA GLY A 15 -3.10 7.56 -10.48
C GLY A 15 -3.56 6.36 -9.65
N PRO A 16 -4.80 5.89 -9.88
CA PRO A 16 -5.31 4.68 -9.24
C PRO A 16 -4.42 3.46 -9.57
N ALA A 17 -4.30 2.54 -8.61
CA ALA A 17 -3.50 1.34 -8.76
C ALA A 17 -4.24 0.10 -8.25
N MET A 18 -4.04 -1.02 -8.92
CA MET A 18 -4.52 -2.31 -8.44
C MET A 18 -3.61 -2.79 -7.30
N LEU A 19 -4.16 -2.94 -6.11
CA LEU A 19 -3.50 -3.61 -5.00
C LEU A 19 -3.78 -5.11 -5.09
N ARG A 20 -2.72 -5.91 -5.04
CA ARG A 20 -2.78 -7.36 -4.87
C ARG A 20 -2.15 -7.72 -3.54
N ILE A 21 -2.85 -8.52 -2.75
CA ILE A 21 -2.46 -8.94 -1.40
C ILE A 21 -2.21 -10.43 -1.48
N ASN A 22 -0.96 -10.84 -1.25
CA ASN A 22 -0.63 -12.24 -1.11
C ASN A 22 -0.77 -12.64 0.36
N LEU A 23 -1.81 -13.41 0.67
CA LEU A 23 -2.16 -13.82 2.04
C LEU A 23 -1.43 -15.11 2.46
N GLY A 24 -0.60 -15.67 1.58
CA GLY A 24 -0.02 -17.01 1.76
C GLY A 24 -1.01 -18.12 1.43
N GLN A 25 -0.51 -19.37 1.35
CA GLN A 25 -1.30 -20.59 1.09
C GLN A 25 -2.12 -20.57 -0.22
N GLY A 26 -1.71 -19.77 -1.21
CA GLY A 26 -2.39 -19.67 -2.51
C GLY A 26 -3.62 -18.76 -2.52
N ALA A 27 -3.92 -18.05 -1.42
CA ALA A 27 -4.97 -17.04 -1.38
C ALA A 27 -4.43 -15.68 -1.82
N GLU A 28 -5.08 -15.08 -2.81
CA GLU A 28 -4.81 -13.71 -3.27
C GLU A 28 -6.10 -12.89 -3.19
N ALA A 29 -6.01 -11.70 -2.61
CA ALA A 29 -7.06 -10.69 -2.69
C ALA A 29 -6.58 -9.52 -3.55
N SER A 30 -7.48 -8.91 -4.33
CA SER A 30 -7.12 -7.70 -5.08
C SER A 30 -8.26 -6.69 -5.09
N PHE A 31 -7.90 -5.42 -5.01
CA PHE A 31 -8.84 -4.32 -5.17
C PHE A 31 -8.15 -3.05 -5.66
N MET A 32 -8.92 -2.16 -6.28
CA MET A 32 -8.43 -0.88 -6.76
C MET A 32 -8.19 0.08 -5.60
N VAL A 33 -7.01 0.67 -5.51
CA VAL A 33 -6.67 1.75 -4.58
C VAL A 33 -6.65 3.07 -5.35
N ALA A 34 -7.51 4.00 -4.92
CA ALA A 34 -7.62 5.32 -5.53
C ALA A 34 -7.13 6.44 -4.59
N LYS A 35 -7.03 6.16 -3.29
CA LYS A 35 -6.62 7.15 -2.30
C LYS A 35 -5.82 6.51 -1.18
N VAL A 36 -4.87 7.27 -0.66
CA VAL A 36 -4.17 6.96 0.59
C VAL A 36 -4.54 8.03 1.61
N SER A 37 -4.97 7.61 2.79
CA SER A 37 -5.18 8.54 3.91
C SER A 37 -3.85 8.78 4.63
N PRO A 38 -3.56 10.00 5.10
CA PRO A 38 -2.37 10.24 5.89
C PRO A 38 -2.37 9.37 7.16
N PRO A 39 -1.17 9.03 7.68
CA PRO A 39 -1.07 8.29 8.92
C PRO A 39 -1.80 9.07 10.02
N SER A 40 -2.80 8.45 10.63
CA SER A 40 -3.52 9.06 11.74
C SER A 40 -2.86 8.61 13.04
N PRO A 41 -2.52 9.53 13.97
CA PRO A 41 -2.14 9.11 15.30
C PRO A 41 -3.35 8.42 15.91
N LEU A 42 -3.21 7.16 16.34
CA LEU A 42 -4.27 6.37 16.98
C LEU A 42 -4.58 6.86 18.41
N GLY A 43 -4.64 8.19 18.61
CA GLY A 43 -4.81 8.84 19.91
C GLY A 43 -3.49 9.14 20.64
N PRO A 44 -3.55 9.94 21.72
CA PRO A 44 -2.37 10.26 22.53
C PRO A 44 -1.80 8.99 23.17
N GLY A 45 -0.54 8.67 22.83
CA GLY A 45 0.20 7.51 23.36
C GLY A 45 0.38 6.33 22.40
N SER A 46 -0.22 6.36 21.21
CA SER A 46 -0.02 5.32 20.20
C SER A 46 1.28 5.54 19.41
N PRO A 47 2.24 4.59 19.44
CA PRO A 47 3.44 4.65 18.59
C PRO A 47 3.11 4.37 17.11
N TYR A 48 1.96 3.74 16.85
CA TYR A 48 1.55 3.29 15.53
C TYR A 48 1.00 4.45 14.68
N SER A 49 1.71 4.72 13.58
CA SER A 49 1.20 5.50 12.45
C SER A 49 0.60 4.53 11.43
N SER A 50 -0.73 4.47 11.37
CA SER A 50 -1.45 3.62 10.41
C SER A 50 -2.05 4.47 9.30
N PHE A 51 -1.91 4.04 8.06
CA PHE A 51 -2.55 4.67 6.90
C PHE A 51 -3.48 3.71 6.18
N ALA A 52 -4.46 4.25 5.45
CA ALA A 52 -5.48 3.47 4.77
C ALA A 52 -5.33 3.56 3.26
N LEU A 53 -5.26 2.39 2.59
CA LEU A 53 -5.40 2.24 1.15
C LEU A 53 -6.88 2.06 0.82
N ALA A 54 -7.52 3.10 0.30
CA ALA A 54 -8.96 3.12 0.05
C ALA A 54 -9.29 2.91 -1.43
N GLY A 55 -10.24 2.02 -1.67
CA GLY A 55 -10.82 1.75 -2.98
C GLY A 55 -12.18 2.42 -3.21
N PRO A 56 -12.64 2.46 -4.48
CA PRO A 56 -13.83 3.22 -4.88
C PRO A 56 -15.17 2.67 -4.34
N PHE A 57 -15.21 1.44 -3.81
CA PHE A 57 -16.44 0.80 -3.32
C PHE A 57 -16.43 0.54 -1.80
N GLY A 58 -15.70 1.36 -1.04
CA GLY A 58 -15.60 1.23 0.42
C GLY A 58 -14.65 0.14 0.90
N SER A 59 -13.96 -0.57 0.00
CA SER A 59 -12.82 -1.43 0.35
C SER A 59 -11.72 -0.57 0.94
N SER A 60 -11.18 -0.93 2.10
CA SER A 60 -10.03 -0.24 2.68
C SER A 60 -9.11 -1.26 3.35
N LEU A 61 -7.81 -1.13 3.09
CA LEU A 61 -6.77 -1.86 3.80
C LEU A 61 -6.04 -0.88 4.70
N TYR A 62 -5.97 -1.18 5.99
CA TYR A 62 -5.17 -0.44 6.94
C TYR A 62 -3.79 -1.07 7.01
N LEU A 63 -2.76 -0.25 6.86
CA LEU A 63 -1.37 -0.64 6.98
C LEU A 63 -0.75 0.13 8.13
N ASP A 64 -0.26 -0.63 9.11
CA ASP A 64 0.58 -0.10 10.16
C ASP A 64 2.01 -0.01 9.64
N GLU A 65 2.64 1.14 9.85
CA GLU A 65 4.00 1.38 9.38
C GLU A 65 5.03 0.40 9.99
N GLU A 66 4.84 0.00 11.25
CA GLU A 66 5.68 -0.99 11.92
C GLU A 66 5.53 -2.41 11.38
N GLN A 67 4.53 -2.66 10.52
CA GLN A 67 4.40 -3.92 9.82
C GLN A 67 5.12 -3.90 8.47
N ILE A 68 5.58 -2.74 8.00
CA ILE A 68 6.22 -2.59 6.69
C ILE A 68 7.72 -2.80 6.85
N SER A 69 8.17 -3.98 6.43
CA SER A 69 9.57 -4.38 6.48
C SER A 69 10.38 -3.76 5.33
N HIS A 70 9.79 -3.72 4.13
CA HIS A 70 10.49 -3.22 2.94
C HIS A 70 9.53 -2.67 1.88
N ILE A 71 9.95 -1.62 1.18
CA ILE A 71 9.28 -1.10 -0.02
C ILE A 71 10.27 -1.05 -1.17
N GLN A 72 9.93 -1.72 -2.27
CA GLN A 72 10.73 -1.74 -3.48
C GLN A 72 9.89 -1.31 -4.68
N PRO A 73 10.24 -0.21 -5.39
CA PRO A 73 9.67 0.05 -6.69
C PRO A 73 10.17 -1.01 -7.69
N GLU A 74 9.25 -1.58 -8.46
CA GLU A 74 9.56 -2.62 -9.47
C GLU A 74 8.93 -2.26 -10.82
N GLY A 75 9.56 -2.69 -11.92
CA GLY A 75 9.01 -2.59 -13.27
C GLY A 75 9.95 -1.96 -14.30
N PRO A 76 9.59 -2.07 -15.60
CA PRO A 76 10.42 -1.54 -16.70
C PRO A 76 10.47 -0.01 -16.74
N GLN A 77 9.55 0.67 -16.06
CA GLN A 77 9.57 2.10 -15.81
C GLN A 77 9.36 2.32 -14.31
N GLU A 78 10.22 3.13 -13.68
CA GLU A 78 10.05 3.57 -12.29
C GLU A 78 8.61 4.10 -12.11
N GLY A 79 7.88 3.54 -11.14
CA GLY A 79 6.49 3.93 -10.87
C GLY A 79 5.41 3.08 -11.54
N THR A 80 5.74 1.97 -12.21
CA THR A 80 4.70 1.05 -12.73
C THR A 80 4.18 0.10 -11.66
N ARG A 81 5.07 -0.38 -10.78
CA ARG A 81 4.73 -1.26 -9.67
C ARG A 81 5.46 -0.86 -8.39
N LEU A 82 4.82 -1.10 -7.26
CA LEU A 82 5.39 -0.90 -5.93
C LEU A 82 5.13 -2.16 -5.11
N HIS A 83 6.20 -2.83 -4.72
CA HIS A 83 6.15 -4.03 -3.90
C HIS A 83 6.44 -3.67 -2.44
N ILE A 84 5.57 -4.13 -1.55
CA ILE A 84 5.60 -3.84 -0.12
C ILE A 84 5.66 -5.19 0.59
N THR A 85 6.72 -5.44 1.33
CA THR A 85 6.87 -6.64 2.15
C THR A 85 6.51 -6.31 3.59
N LEU A 86 5.66 -7.13 4.19
CA LEU A 86 5.26 -7.00 5.57
C LEU A 86 6.06 -7.95 6.48
N ASP A 87 6.27 -7.59 7.74
CA ASP A 87 7.06 -8.38 8.70
C ASP A 87 6.46 -9.76 9.02
N ASN A 88 5.16 -9.94 8.77
CA ASN A 88 4.48 -11.22 8.90
C ASN A 88 4.65 -12.13 7.67
N GLY A 89 5.47 -11.73 6.70
CA GLY A 89 5.73 -12.49 5.47
C GLY A 89 4.66 -12.33 4.38
N MET A 90 3.60 -11.54 4.62
CA MET A 90 2.68 -11.14 3.56
C MET A 90 3.36 -10.13 2.63
N SER A 91 2.93 -10.12 1.38
CA SER A 91 3.37 -9.11 0.41
C SER A 91 2.20 -8.43 -0.26
N LEU A 92 2.36 -7.14 -0.51
CA LEU A 92 1.40 -6.30 -1.20
C LEU A 92 2.06 -5.77 -2.47
N LEU A 93 1.36 -5.90 -3.59
CA LEU A 93 1.81 -5.40 -4.88
C LEU A 93 0.82 -4.37 -5.39
N LEU A 94 1.23 -3.11 -5.44
CA LEU A 94 0.52 -2.07 -6.16
C LEU A 94 0.99 -2.07 -7.61
N THR A 95 0.08 -2.23 -8.55
CA THR A 95 0.35 -2.20 -10.00
C THR A 95 -0.56 -1.18 -10.65
N ARG A 96 0.01 -0.21 -11.36
CA ARG A 96 -0.80 0.64 -12.24
C ARG A 96 -1.19 -0.15 -13.47
N ALA A 97 -2.46 -0.04 -13.86
CA ALA A 97 -2.86 -0.48 -15.18
C ALA A 97 -2.10 0.39 -16.19
N PRO A 98 -1.44 -0.19 -17.21
CA PRO A 98 -0.97 0.62 -18.32
C PRO A 98 -2.19 1.32 -18.92
N ASP A 99 -2.10 2.64 -19.13
CA ASP A 99 -3.10 3.45 -19.84
C ASP A 99 -3.76 2.62 -20.97
N CYS A 100 -5.07 2.41 -20.87
CA CYS A 100 -5.90 1.95 -21.98
C CYS A 100 -6.26 3.14 -22.88
#